data_AF-A0A392N4G5-F1
#
_entry.id   AF-A0A392N4G5-F1
#
_cell.length_a   1.000
_cell.length_b   1.000
_cell.length_c   1.000
_cell.angle_alpha   90.00
_cell.angle_beta   90.00
_cell.angle_gamma   90.00
#
_symmetry.space_group_name_H-M   'P 1'
#
loop_
_entity.id
_entity.type
_entity.pdbx_description
1 polymer ?
#
loop_
_entity_poly.entity_id
_entity_poly.type
_entity_poly.pdbx_seq_one_letter_code
_entity_poly.pdbx_strand_id
1 'polypeptide(L)'
;SKTGGIVVWRSGSSIVLYRGMTYKLPCVESYKKVYDAQKKNDVDHSMHVGSGSNAQVSVKETDGPIESFNQNSAEYLKDTSEEEKMELIELNLLLDELGPRFKDWTGCEPLPVDADQLPAVVQGYKTPFRLLPYGVKACLSNKETTVMRRIARRTAPHFALGRNRELQGLARAIVKLWETSAIAKIAIKRGVPCASNDRMAEVLKVFLMNR
;
A
#
# COMPACT_ATOMS: atom_id res chain seq x y z
N SER A 1 10.99 15.45 11.94
CA SER A 1 10.00 14.60 11.24
C SER A 1 8.87 14.28 12.21
N LYS A 2 7.63 14.71 11.96
CA LYS A 2 6.51 14.51 12.93
C LYS A 2 5.61 13.36 12.50
N THR A 3 5.87 12.13 12.97
CA THR A 3 4.81 11.10 13.04
C THR A 3 4.73 10.44 14.41
N GLY A 4 3.51 10.40 14.95
CA GLY A 4 3.06 9.57 16.07
C GLY A 4 1.57 9.23 15.93
N GLY A 5 1.05 9.27 14.70
CA GLY A 5 -0.36 9.10 14.34
C GLY A 5 -0.48 8.61 12.88
N ILE A 6 -1.67 8.18 12.47
CA ILE A 6 -1.89 7.58 11.15
C ILE A 6 -2.00 8.65 10.06
N VAL A 7 -1.35 8.43 8.92
CA VAL A 7 -1.52 9.26 7.72
C VAL A 7 -2.29 8.46 6.68
N VAL A 8 -3.31 9.08 6.10
CA VAL A 8 -4.19 8.45 5.11
C VAL A 8 -4.08 9.20 3.80
N TRP A 9 -3.76 8.50 2.72
CA TRP A 9 -3.83 9.06 1.37
C TRP A 9 -4.64 8.19 0.41
N ARG A 10 -5.07 8.83 -0.66
CA ARG A 10 -5.88 8.24 -1.72
C ARG A 10 -5.07 8.29 -3.01
N SER A 11 -5.11 7.21 -3.78
CA SER A 11 -4.42 7.14 -5.07
C SER A 11 -5.25 6.29 -6.03
N GLY A 12 -5.95 6.93 -6.97
CA GLY A 12 -6.81 6.22 -7.94
C GLY A 12 -7.82 5.32 -7.23
N SER A 13 -7.80 4.03 -7.53
CA SER A 13 -8.65 3.00 -6.90
C SER A 13 -8.00 2.38 -5.65
N SER A 14 -7.28 3.17 -4.84
CA SER A 14 -6.66 2.66 -3.62
C SER A 14 -6.63 3.68 -2.49
N ILE A 15 -6.71 3.16 -1.27
CA ILE A 15 -6.51 3.89 -0.01
C ILE A 15 -5.25 3.33 0.62
N VAL A 16 -4.41 4.20 1.15
CA VAL A 16 -3.18 3.79 1.83
C VAL A 16 -3.11 4.46 3.18
N LEU A 17 -2.82 3.64 4.19
CA LEU A 17 -2.75 4.02 5.58
C LEU A 17 -1.32 3.79 6.06
N TYR A 18 -0.71 4.81 6.62
CA TYR A 18 0.61 4.73 7.20
C TYR A 18 0.57 4.95 8.70
N ARG A 19 1.10 3.99 9.45
CA ARG A 19 1.05 4.00 10.93
C ARG A 19 1.96 5.05 11.56
N GLY A 20 3.12 5.32 10.97
CA GLY A 20 4.20 6.12 11.55
C GLY A 20 5.51 5.33 11.73
N MET A 21 6.64 6.06 11.74
CA MET A 21 8.01 5.51 11.73
C MET A 21 8.63 5.34 13.13
N THR A 22 7.89 5.73 14.17
CA THR A 22 8.33 5.74 15.57
C THR A 22 8.15 4.40 16.27
N TYR A 23 7.49 3.43 15.62
CA TYR A 23 7.37 2.06 16.13
C TYR A 23 8.60 1.24 15.72
N LYS A 24 9.16 0.48 16.67
CA LYS A 24 10.28 -0.45 16.44
C LYS A 24 9.76 -1.69 15.70
N LEU A 25 9.62 -1.60 14.37
CA LEU A 25 9.27 -2.74 13.51
C LEU A 25 10.42 -3.01 12.54
N PRO A 26 10.76 -4.29 12.24
CA PRO A 26 11.80 -4.63 11.27
C PRO A 26 11.61 -3.93 9.91
N CYS A 27 10.37 -3.91 9.39
CA CYS A 27 10.05 -3.25 8.12
C CYS A 27 10.38 -1.75 8.10
N VAL A 28 10.38 -1.08 9.26
CA VAL A 28 10.68 0.35 9.37
C VAL A 28 12.13 0.64 9.02
N GLU A 29 13.04 -0.30 9.27
CA GLU A 29 14.46 -0.18 8.91
C GLU A 29 14.65 -0.28 7.40
N SER A 30 13.94 -1.20 6.74
CA SER A 30 13.89 -1.30 5.28
C SER A 30 13.37 0.00 4.64
N TYR A 31 12.33 0.62 5.22
CA TYR A 31 11.86 1.93 4.76
C TYR A 31 12.86 3.07 5.01
N LYS A 32 13.61 3.05 6.13
CA LYS A 32 14.68 4.02 6.38
C LYS A 32 15.78 3.91 5.32
N LYS A 33 16.20 2.70 4.93
CA LYS A 33 17.18 2.49 3.86
C LYS A 33 16.72 3.11 2.54
N VAL A 34 15.46 2.89 2.13
CA VAL A 34 14.89 3.47 0.91
C VAL A 34 14.83 5.00 1.00
N TYR A 35 14.44 5.54 2.16
CA TYR A 35 14.41 6.97 2.41
C TYR A 35 15.81 7.61 2.37
N ASP A 36 16.81 6.98 2.99
CA ASP A 36 18.19 7.45 3.06
C ASP A 36 18.92 7.33 1.72
N ALA A 37 18.67 6.27 0.94
CA ALA A 37 19.18 6.13 -0.43
C ALA A 37 18.67 7.26 -1.34
N GLN A 38 17.40 7.64 -1.19
CA GLN A 38 16.82 8.76 -1.95
C GLN A 38 17.36 10.12 -1.49
N LYS A 39 17.65 10.28 -0.19
CA LYS A 39 18.31 11.48 0.33
C LYS A 39 19.71 11.69 -0.25
N LYS A 40 20.44 10.61 -0.56
CA LYS A 40 21.76 10.69 -1.22
C LYS A 40 21.66 11.04 -2.71
N ASN A 41 20.63 10.55 -3.41
CA ASN A 41 20.44 10.80 -4.85
C ASN A 41 20.01 12.24 -5.20
N ASP A 42 19.45 12.99 -4.24
CA ASP A 42 19.05 14.40 -4.45
C ASP A 42 20.26 15.37 -4.53
N VAL A 43 21.50 14.90 -4.34
CA VAL A 43 22.72 15.75 -4.39
C VAL A 43 23.40 15.75 -5.76
N ASP A 44 23.04 14.83 -6.68
CA ASP A 44 23.87 14.54 -7.86
C ASP A 44 23.14 14.61 -9.22
N HIS A 45 22.16 15.49 -9.37
CA HIS A 45 21.54 15.74 -10.68
C HIS A 45 21.60 17.21 -11.09
N SER A 46 22.79 17.65 -11.52
CA SER A 46 22.87 18.59 -12.64
C SER A 46 22.87 17.77 -13.93
N MET A 47 21.73 17.69 -14.63
CA MET A 47 21.68 17.04 -15.93
C MET A 47 21.51 18.06 -17.05
N HIS A 48 22.60 18.12 -17.81
CA HIS A 48 22.78 18.70 -19.13
C HIS A 48 21.72 18.16 -20.12
N VAL A 49 21.22 19.05 -20.97
CA VAL A 49 20.20 18.82 -21.99
C VAL A 49 20.85 18.42 -23.32
N GLY A 50 20.35 17.38 -23.97
CA GLY A 50 20.51 17.08 -25.40
C GLY A 50 19.61 15.88 -25.73
N SER A 51 18.50 15.96 -26.46
CA SER A 51 18.14 16.53 -27.78
C SER A 51 18.47 15.62 -28.97
N GLY A 52 17.39 15.09 -29.58
CA GLY A 52 17.26 14.62 -30.97
C GLY A 52 17.23 13.09 -31.18
N SER A 53 16.57 12.48 -32.17
CA SER A 53 15.49 12.80 -33.13
C SER A 53 15.27 11.52 -33.98
N ASN A 54 14.00 11.17 -34.31
CA ASN A 54 13.43 10.49 -35.52
C ASN A 54 13.97 9.09 -35.99
N ALA A 55 13.24 8.11 -36.56
CA ALA A 55 12.07 8.08 -37.47
C ALA A 55 11.42 6.66 -37.66
N GLN A 56 10.14 6.65 -38.08
CA GLN A 56 9.34 5.78 -39.01
C GLN A 56 9.38 4.22 -38.99
N VAL A 57 8.25 3.52 -38.71
CA VAL A 57 7.11 3.04 -39.57
C VAL A 57 7.33 1.70 -40.32
N SER A 58 6.52 0.67 -40.01
CA SER A 58 5.83 -0.19 -40.99
C SER A 58 4.82 -1.15 -40.33
N VAL A 59 3.67 -1.34 -40.98
CA VAL A 59 2.50 -2.14 -40.57
C VAL A 59 2.47 -3.43 -41.38
N LYS A 60 2.19 -4.60 -40.75
CA LYS A 60 1.46 -5.72 -41.38
C LYS A 60 0.72 -6.57 -40.31
N GLU A 61 -0.58 -6.75 -40.52
CA GLU A 61 -1.48 -7.70 -39.84
C GLU A 61 -1.28 -9.13 -40.37
N THR A 62 -1.31 -10.16 -39.51
CA THR A 62 -2.32 -11.25 -39.53
C THR A 62 -2.14 -12.27 -38.38
N ASP A 63 -3.28 -12.66 -37.80
CA ASP A 63 -3.68 -13.90 -37.13
C ASP A 63 -2.99 -14.48 -35.87
N GLY A 64 -3.83 -14.70 -34.84
CA GLY A 64 -3.62 -15.61 -33.72
C GLY A 64 -3.94 -14.98 -32.35
N PRO A 65 -4.93 -15.49 -31.57
CA PRO A 65 -5.16 -15.02 -30.20
C PRO A 65 -4.10 -15.64 -29.29
N ILE A 66 -2.97 -14.96 -29.12
CA ILE A 66 -1.94 -15.35 -28.15
C ILE A 66 -2.14 -14.53 -26.88
N GLU A 67 -2.46 -15.28 -25.83
CA GLU A 67 -2.63 -14.89 -24.45
C GLU A 67 -1.49 -13.96 -23.98
N SER A 68 -1.81 -12.71 -23.67
CA SER A 68 -0.87 -11.81 -22.97
C SER A 68 -0.90 -12.13 -21.48
N PHE A 69 -0.30 -13.27 -21.11
CA PHE A 69 -0.01 -13.59 -19.71
C PHE A 69 1.12 -12.68 -19.20
N ASN A 70 0.78 -11.85 -18.21
CA ASN A 70 1.63 -11.40 -17.09
C ASN A 70 3.17 -11.42 -17.30
N GLN A 71 3.71 -10.52 -18.11
CA GLN A 71 5.17 -10.29 -18.16
C GLN A 71 5.68 -9.38 -17.02
N ASN A 72 4.80 -8.71 -16.26
CA ASN A 72 5.21 -7.69 -15.28
C ASN A 72 5.24 -8.13 -13.82
N SER A 73 4.84 -9.35 -13.47
CA SER A 73 4.87 -9.82 -12.07
C SER A 73 6.17 -10.55 -11.71
N ALA A 74 6.75 -11.30 -12.66
CA ALA A 74 7.94 -12.12 -12.43
C ALA A 74 9.28 -11.33 -12.50
N GLU A 75 9.29 -10.15 -13.13
CA GLU A 75 10.54 -9.41 -13.36
C GLU A 75 11.01 -8.61 -12.13
N TYR A 76 10.12 -8.30 -11.18
CA TYR A 76 10.47 -7.55 -9.96
C TYR A 76 11.10 -8.40 -8.85
N LEU A 77 11.08 -9.72 -8.96
CA LEU A 77 11.63 -10.65 -7.96
C LEU A 77 13.05 -11.15 -8.28
N LYS A 78 13.59 -10.80 -9.45
CA LYS A 78 14.93 -11.26 -9.86
C LYS A 78 16.09 -10.52 -9.18
N ASP A 79 15.84 -9.30 -8.69
CA ASP A 79 16.85 -8.46 -8.02
C ASP A 79 16.60 -8.24 -6.51
N THR A 80 15.64 -8.98 -5.94
CA THR A 80 15.22 -8.83 -4.54
C THR A 80 16.16 -9.62 -3.61
N SER A 81 16.63 -8.98 -2.53
CA SER A 81 17.55 -9.65 -1.59
C SER A 81 16.83 -10.81 -0.88
N GLU A 82 17.59 -11.78 -0.34
CA GLU A 82 17.00 -12.92 0.37
C GLU A 82 16.16 -12.46 1.58
N GLU A 83 16.55 -11.35 2.23
CA GLU A 83 15.78 -10.74 3.31
C GLU A 83 14.43 -10.20 2.82
N GLU A 84 14.38 -9.51 1.69
CA GLU A 84 13.15 -8.97 1.12
C GLU A 84 12.19 -10.09 0.67
N LYS A 85 12.72 -11.23 0.19
CA LYS A 85 11.92 -12.42 -0.11
C LYS A 85 11.32 -13.04 1.15
N MET A 86 12.08 -13.13 2.24
CA MET A 86 11.59 -13.59 3.53
C MET A 86 10.50 -12.68 4.09
N GLU A 87 10.68 -11.36 4.04
CA GLU A 87 9.65 -10.38 4.43
C GLU A 87 8.35 -10.55 3.64
N LEU A 88 8.44 -10.83 2.32
CA LEU A 88 7.28 -11.10 1.48
C LEU A 88 6.55 -12.40 1.86
N ILE A 89 7.29 -13.46 2.19
CA ILE A 89 6.71 -14.73 2.62
C ILE A 89 6.01 -14.57 3.97
N GLU A 90 6.66 -13.93 4.95
CA GLU A 90 6.08 -13.65 6.25
C GLU A 90 4.81 -12.79 6.12
N LEU A 91 4.86 -11.76 5.28
CA LEU A 91 3.69 -10.94 4.96
C LEU A 91 2.58 -11.78 4.35
N ASN A 92 2.90 -12.68 3.40
CA ASN A 92 1.89 -13.50 2.77
C ASN A 92 1.24 -14.47 3.78
N LEU A 93 2.03 -15.12 4.64
CA LEU A 93 1.49 -15.98 5.71
C LEU A 93 0.57 -15.20 6.65
N LEU A 94 0.97 -14.00 7.05
CA LEU A 94 0.13 -13.14 7.88
C LEU A 94 -1.21 -12.83 7.21
N LEU A 95 -1.19 -12.50 5.91
CA LEU A 95 -2.41 -12.19 5.19
C LEU A 95 -3.36 -13.40 5.09
N ASP A 96 -2.84 -14.64 5.06
CA ASP A 96 -3.68 -15.86 5.12
C ASP A 96 -4.43 -15.97 6.46
N GLU A 97 -3.83 -15.50 7.55
CA GLU A 97 -4.48 -15.47 8.85
C GLU A 97 -5.52 -14.34 9.00
N LEU A 98 -5.46 -13.29 8.18
CA LEU A 98 -6.35 -12.15 8.28
C LEU A 98 -7.74 -12.44 7.69
N GLY A 99 -7.81 -13.26 6.64
CA GLY A 99 -9.08 -13.65 6.04
C GLY A 99 -8.96 -14.24 4.64
N PRO A 100 -10.09 -14.54 3.99
CA PRO A 100 -10.12 -15.13 2.66
C PRO A 100 -9.44 -14.23 1.62
N ARG A 101 -8.72 -14.83 0.68
CA ARG A 101 -8.09 -14.10 -0.44
C ARG A 101 -9.09 -13.72 -1.51
N PHE A 102 -8.92 -12.53 -2.08
CA PHE A 102 -9.70 -12.08 -3.23
C PHE A 102 -9.13 -12.69 -4.52
N LYS A 103 -9.78 -13.75 -5.00
CA LYS A 103 -9.32 -14.56 -6.14
C LYS A 103 -9.42 -13.83 -7.49
N ASP A 104 -10.35 -12.89 -7.63
CA ASP A 104 -10.55 -12.13 -8.87
C ASP A 104 -9.54 -10.96 -9.00
N TRP A 105 -8.48 -10.97 -8.19
CA TRP A 105 -7.42 -9.98 -8.27
C TRP A 105 -6.56 -10.19 -9.51
N THR A 106 -6.48 -9.17 -10.36
CA THR A 106 -5.69 -9.19 -11.60
C THR A 106 -4.39 -8.39 -11.51
N GLY A 107 -4.05 -7.89 -10.31
CA GLY A 107 -2.83 -7.12 -10.07
C GLY A 107 -1.66 -7.97 -9.57
N CYS A 108 -0.61 -7.31 -9.09
CA CYS A 108 0.58 -7.98 -8.54
C CYS A 108 0.24 -8.83 -7.31
N GLU A 109 0.96 -9.95 -7.18
CA GLU A 109 1.00 -10.77 -5.98
C GLU A 109 1.68 -10.04 -4.80
N PRO A 110 1.41 -10.42 -3.54
CA PRO A 110 0.47 -11.46 -3.11
C PRO A 110 -1.00 -11.06 -3.31
N LEU A 111 -1.90 -12.07 -3.38
CA LEU A 111 -3.33 -11.82 -3.49
C LEU A 111 -3.84 -11.03 -2.27
N PRO A 112 -4.57 -9.93 -2.44
CA PRO A 112 -5.11 -9.19 -1.32
C PRO A 112 -6.18 -10.00 -0.57
N VAL A 113 -6.33 -9.73 0.72
CA VAL A 113 -7.45 -10.25 1.52
C VAL A 113 -8.75 -9.58 1.09
N ASP A 114 -9.81 -10.35 0.89
CA ASP A 114 -11.13 -9.84 0.59
C ASP A 114 -11.75 -9.20 1.84
N ALA A 115 -11.72 -7.87 1.91
CA ALA A 115 -12.22 -7.10 3.03
C ALA A 115 -13.76 -7.13 3.15
N ASP A 116 -14.47 -7.48 2.08
CA ASP A 116 -15.93 -7.62 2.11
C ASP A 116 -16.34 -8.90 2.84
N GLN A 117 -15.47 -9.92 2.86
CA GLN A 117 -15.66 -11.19 3.58
C GLN A 117 -15.24 -11.13 5.05
N LEU A 118 -14.64 -10.02 5.49
CA LEU A 118 -14.28 -9.84 6.91
C LEU A 118 -15.52 -9.53 7.76
N PRO A 119 -15.49 -9.86 9.07
CA PRO A 119 -16.61 -9.58 9.98
C PRO A 119 -17.06 -8.12 9.93
N ALA A 120 -18.34 -7.91 9.67
CA ALA A 120 -18.95 -6.58 9.60
C ALA A 120 -18.79 -5.79 10.92
N VAL A 121 -19.02 -6.48 12.03
CA VAL A 121 -18.95 -5.98 13.40
C VAL A 121 -18.09 -6.94 14.20
N VAL A 122 -17.15 -6.40 14.97
CA VAL A 122 -16.32 -7.19 15.88
C VAL A 122 -16.79 -6.87 17.30
N GLN A 123 -17.31 -7.87 18.01
CA GLN A 123 -17.77 -7.69 19.38
C GLN A 123 -16.63 -7.15 20.25
N GLY A 124 -16.89 -6.05 20.96
CA GLY A 124 -15.90 -5.42 21.83
C GLY A 124 -14.75 -4.72 21.10
N TYR A 125 -14.89 -4.41 19.80
CA TYR A 125 -13.86 -3.66 19.08
C TYR A 125 -13.54 -2.34 19.79
N LYS A 126 -12.28 -2.20 20.19
CA LYS A 126 -11.74 -0.96 20.74
C LYS A 126 -10.77 -0.36 19.74
N THR A 127 -11.03 0.88 19.37
CA THR A 127 -10.12 1.65 18.53
C THR A 127 -8.74 1.72 19.19
N PRO A 128 -7.64 1.45 18.45
CA PRO A 128 -6.30 1.51 19.00
C PRO A 128 -6.01 2.89 19.60
N PHE A 129 -5.58 2.90 20.86
CA PHE A 129 -5.19 4.13 21.54
C PHE A 129 -3.86 4.65 20.98
N ARG A 130 -3.81 5.94 20.62
CA ARG A 130 -2.62 6.57 20.04
C ARG A 130 -2.42 7.95 20.66
N LEU A 131 -1.39 8.08 21.49
CA LEU A 131 -0.99 9.37 22.03
C LEU A 131 0.02 10.04 21.11
N LEU A 132 -0.40 11.14 20.50
CA LEU A 132 0.52 12.11 19.92
C LEU A 132 1.03 13.02 21.05
N PRO A 133 2.35 13.29 21.13
CA PRO A 133 2.85 14.31 22.04
C PRO A 133 2.15 15.66 21.78
N TYR A 134 1.91 16.43 22.83
CA TYR A 134 1.20 17.71 22.73
C TYR A 134 1.86 18.64 21.70
N GLY A 135 1.04 19.27 20.84
CA GLY A 135 1.52 20.16 19.77
C GLY A 135 2.15 19.45 18.55
N VAL A 136 2.09 18.11 18.49
CA VAL A 136 2.55 17.32 17.34
C VAL A 136 1.36 16.91 16.47
N LYS A 137 1.21 17.56 15.31
CA LYS A 137 0.28 17.08 14.27
C LYS A 137 0.80 15.81 13.63
N ALA A 138 -0.07 14.84 13.37
CA ALA A 138 0.22 13.68 12.54
C ALA A 138 0.32 14.13 11.06
N CYS A 139 1.50 14.57 10.63
CA CYS A 139 1.71 15.08 9.29
C CYS A 139 3.13 14.73 8.81
N LEU A 140 3.21 14.13 7.63
CA LEU A 140 4.48 13.92 6.93
C LEU A 140 4.94 15.22 6.29
N SER A 141 6.26 15.47 6.28
CA SER A 141 6.82 16.53 5.44
C SER A 141 6.57 16.24 3.95
N ASN A 142 6.67 17.26 3.09
CA ASN A 142 6.50 17.08 1.64
C ASN A 142 7.45 16.01 1.07
N LYS A 143 8.70 15.98 1.55
CA LYS A 143 9.70 14.97 1.16
C LYS A 143 9.25 13.57 1.55
N GLU A 144 8.95 13.36 2.84
CA GLU A 144 8.47 12.05 3.34
C GLU A 144 7.18 11.60 2.64
N THR A 145 6.25 12.53 2.38
CA THR A 145 5.00 12.26 1.67
C THR A 145 5.25 11.77 0.25
N THR A 146 6.25 12.32 -0.44
CA THR A 146 6.63 11.88 -1.79
C THR A 146 7.29 10.50 -1.77
N VAL A 147 8.18 10.24 -0.81
CA VAL A 147 8.80 8.92 -0.62
C VAL A 147 7.72 7.87 -0.34
N MET A 148 6.81 8.14 0.59
CA MET A 148 5.72 7.23 0.93
C MET A 148 4.78 6.96 -0.25
N ARG A 149 4.45 7.98 -1.05
CA ARG A 149 3.68 7.79 -2.28
C ARG A 149 4.41 6.90 -3.29
N ARG A 150 5.74 7.04 -3.42
CA ARG A 150 6.54 6.21 -4.32
C ARG A 150 6.57 4.75 -3.85
N ILE A 151 6.76 4.52 -2.55
CA ILE A 151 6.70 3.18 -1.94
C ILE A 151 5.33 2.56 -2.20
N ALA A 152 4.25 3.24 -1.81
CA ALA A 152 2.90 2.69 -1.94
C ALA A 152 2.45 2.43 -3.38
N ARG A 153 3.03 3.10 -4.39
CA ARG A 153 2.79 2.74 -5.80
C ARG A 153 3.37 1.38 -6.16
N ARG A 154 4.54 1.04 -5.61
CA ARG A 154 5.24 -0.23 -5.87
C ARG A 154 4.75 -1.38 -5.00
N THR A 155 4.20 -1.10 -3.82
CA THR A 155 3.65 -2.14 -2.93
C THR A 155 2.37 -2.74 -3.52
N ALA A 156 2.24 -4.06 -3.52
CA ALA A 156 0.98 -4.73 -3.80
C ALA A 156 -0.09 -4.36 -2.73
N PRO A 157 -1.39 -4.35 -3.08
CA PRO A 157 -2.42 -4.14 -2.07
C PRO A 157 -2.52 -5.34 -1.12
N HIS A 158 -2.75 -5.05 0.15
CA HIS A 158 -2.92 -6.06 1.21
C HIS A 158 -4.39 -6.48 1.33
N PHE A 159 -5.31 -5.56 1.04
CA PHE A 159 -6.75 -5.76 1.11
C PHE A 159 -7.43 -5.32 -0.18
N ALA A 160 -8.56 -5.93 -0.50
CA ALA A 160 -9.48 -5.51 -1.56
C ALA A 160 -10.85 -5.22 -0.94
N LEU A 161 -11.36 -4.00 -1.11
CA LEU A 161 -12.60 -3.52 -0.49
C LEU A 161 -13.60 -3.06 -1.55
N GLY A 162 -14.83 -3.57 -1.48
CA GLY A 162 -15.95 -3.13 -2.32
C GLY A 162 -16.97 -2.27 -1.58
N ARG A 163 -17.19 -2.53 -0.27
CA ARG A 163 -18.22 -1.84 0.53
C ARG A 163 -17.69 -0.61 1.30
N ASN A 164 -18.59 0.32 1.61
CA ASN A 164 -18.28 1.58 2.33
C ASN A 164 -18.76 1.62 3.79
N ARG A 165 -19.32 0.51 4.31
CA ARG A 165 -19.85 0.36 5.67
C ARG A 165 -19.24 -0.85 6.35
N GLU A 166 -19.45 -0.97 7.66
CA GLU A 166 -19.09 -2.18 8.42
C GLU A 166 -17.61 -2.56 8.32
N LEU A 167 -16.74 -1.56 8.45
CA LEU A 167 -15.30 -1.71 8.28
C LEU A 167 -14.59 -2.10 9.59
N GLN A 168 -15.29 -2.61 10.61
CA GLN A 168 -14.67 -2.97 11.89
C GLN A 168 -13.73 -4.18 11.75
N GLY A 169 -14.16 -5.23 11.02
CA GLY A 169 -13.31 -6.39 10.73
C GLY A 169 -12.07 -5.98 9.94
N LEU A 170 -12.23 -5.12 8.93
CA LEU A 170 -11.11 -4.56 8.18
C LEU A 170 -10.18 -3.73 9.10
N ALA A 171 -10.74 -2.90 9.98
CA ALA A 171 -9.95 -2.11 10.91
C ALA A 171 -9.15 -2.99 11.88
N ARG A 172 -9.74 -4.09 12.38
CA ARG A 172 -9.01 -5.10 13.17
C ARG A 172 -7.88 -5.76 12.36
N ALA A 173 -8.16 -6.14 11.11
CA ALA A 173 -7.16 -6.75 10.25
C ALA A 173 -5.99 -5.80 9.93
N ILE A 174 -6.27 -4.49 9.70
CA ILE A 174 -5.24 -3.46 9.52
C ILE A 174 -4.37 -3.31 10.76
N VAL A 175 -4.97 -3.38 11.96
CA VAL A 175 -4.22 -3.30 13.22
C VAL A 175 -3.27 -4.47 13.38
N LYS A 176 -3.73 -5.69 13.03
CA LYS A 176 -2.87 -6.89 13.04
C LYS A 176 -1.78 -6.81 11.96
N LEU A 177 -2.12 -6.35 10.75
CA LEU A 177 -1.14 -6.10 9.67
C LEU A 177 -0.04 -5.11 10.08
N TRP A 178 -0.37 -4.16 10.95
CA TRP A 178 0.57 -3.16 11.47
C TRP A 178 1.58 -3.69 12.48
N GLU A 179 1.48 -4.95 12.88
CA GLU A 179 2.49 -5.62 13.70
C GLU A 179 3.72 -5.99 12.86
N THR A 180 3.55 -6.21 11.55
CA THR A 180 4.65 -6.57 10.64
C THR A 180 4.99 -5.47 9.63
N SER A 181 4.01 -4.67 9.21
CA SER A 181 4.19 -3.66 8.17
C SER A 181 3.85 -2.25 8.65
N ALA A 182 4.53 -1.23 8.13
CA ALA A 182 4.24 0.16 8.47
C ALA A 182 3.10 0.77 7.62
N ILE A 183 2.81 0.14 6.47
CA ILE A 183 1.86 0.62 5.45
C ILE A 183 0.79 -0.44 5.24
N ALA A 184 -0.49 -0.04 5.32
CA ALA A 184 -1.61 -0.84 4.85
C ALA A 184 -2.16 -0.22 3.56
N LYS A 185 -2.04 -0.94 2.45
CA LYS A 185 -2.60 -0.57 1.14
C LYS A 185 -3.87 -1.37 0.87
N ILE A 186 -4.95 -0.67 0.55
CA ILE A 186 -6.28 -1.22 0.29
C ILE A 186 -6.63 -0.86 -1.16
N ALA A 187 -6.83 -1.87 -2.00
CA ALA A 187 -7.39 -1.72 -3.33
C ALA A 187 -8.91 -1.63 -3.24
N ILE A 188 -9.51 -0.84 -4.12
CA ILE A 188 -10.96 -0.71 -4.23
C ILE A 188 -11.42 -1.55 -5.40
N LYS A 189 -12.38 -2.45 -5.15
CA LYS A 189 -12.93 -3.34 -6.16
C LYS A 189 -13.62 -2.52 -7.26
N ARG A 190 -13.41 -2.90 -8.51
CA ARG A 190 -14.01 -2.25 -9.69
C ARG A 190 -15.46 -2.70 -9.86
N GLY A 191 -16.29 -1.84 -10.45
CA GLY A 191 -17.69 -2.18 -10.77
C GLY A 191 -18.63 -2.25 -9.57
N VAL A 192 -18.17 -1.90 -8.36
CA VAL A 192 -19.01 -1.90 -7.16
C VAL A 192 -19.70 -0.53 -7.01
N PRO A 193 -21.04 -0.47 -7.03
CA PRO A 193 -21.76 0.77 -6.79
C PRO A 193 -21.51 1.29 -5.38
N CYS A 194 -21.48 2.62 -5.21
CA CYS A 194 -21.25 3.29 -3.92
C CYS A 194 -19.83 3.13 -3.29
N ALA A 195 -18.85 2.64 -4.06
CA ALA A 195 -17.44 2.65 -3.65
C ALA A 195 -16.86 4.07 -3.72
N SER A 196 -17.02 4.83 -2.63
CA SER A 196 -16.41 6.16 -2.48
C SER A 196 -15.17 6.08 -1.60
N ASN A 197 -14.01 6.34 -2.20
CA ASN A 197 -12.72 6.35 -1.52
C ASN A 197 -12.73 7.30 -0.31
N ASP A 198 -13.42 8.43 -0.44
CA ASP A 198 -13.48 9.46 0.58
C ASP A 198 -14.25 8.98 1.79
N ARG A 199 -15.44 8.42 1.57
CA ARG A 199 -16.25 7.85 2.66
C ARG A 199 -15.53 6.69 3.35
N MET A 200 -14.93 5.79 2.57
CA MET A 200 -14.16 4.66 3.13
C MET A 200 -12.98 5.13 3.98
N ALA A 201 -12.22 6.12 3.50
CA ALA A 201 -11.08 6.67 4.23
C ALA A 201 -11.51 7.32 5.55
N GLU A 202 -12.60 8.09 5.56
CA GLU A 202 -13.11 8.71 6.80
C GLU A 202 -13.64 7.67 7.80
N VAL A 203 -14.38 6.66 7.33
CA VAL A 203 -14.85 5.57 8.21
C VAL A 203 -13.67 4.80 8.80
N LEU A 204 -12.64 4.51 8.00
CA LEU A 204 -11.43 3.85 8.49
C LEU A 204 -10.68 4.70 9.51
N LYS A 205 -10.58 6.02 9.32
CA LYS A 205 -9.96 6.91 10.32
C LYS A 205 -10.66 6.80 11.67
N VAL A 206 -12.00 6.76 11.71
CA VAL A 206 -12.77 6.64 12.95
C VAL A 206 -12.46 5.33 13.68
N PHE A 207 -12.35 4.21 12.98
CA PHE A 207 -12.04 2.92 13.60
C PHE A 207 -10.56 2.73 13.96
N LEU A 208 -9.65 3.53 13.40
CA LEU A 208 -8.21 3.36 13.59
C LEU A 208 -7.58 4.46 14.46
N MET A 209 -8.29 5.55 14.72
CA MET A 209 -7.87 6.67 15.57
C MET A 209 -8.92 6.98 16.63
N ASN A 210 -8.56 6.83 17.90
CA ASN A 210 -9.31 7.44 18.99
C ASN A 210 -8.73 8.84 19.18
N ARG A 211 -9.56 9.89 19.13
CA ARG A 211 -9.12 11.28 19.40
C ARG A 211 -9.10 11.55 20.89
#